data_AF-A0A2W5Z7Q5-F1
#
_entry.id   AF-A0A2W5Z7Q5-F1
#
_cell.length_a   1.000
_cell.length_b   1.000
_cell.length_c   1.000
_cell.angle_alpha   90.00
_cell.angle_beta   90.00
_cell.angle_gamma   90.00
#
_symmetry.space_group_name_H-M   'P 1'
#
loop_
_entity.id
_entity.type
_entity.pdbx_description
1 polymer ?
#
loop_
_entity_poly.entity_id
_entity_poly.type
_entity_poly.pdbx_seq_one_letter_code
_entity_poly.pdbx_strand_id
1 'polypeptide(L)'
;MTARQVFPEATLETARLLLRPYRAEDAPDVALACRDSLTQRWLPLPNPYTDADALAWCAAPGNVASQRVAEKAGFTREGVARNAGFTNHGRVDLVVFSIIRSDLASADA
;
A
#
# COMPACT_ATOMS: atom_id res chain seq x y z
N MET A 1 2.93 20.23 13.31
CA MET A 1 4.35 20.03 12.90
C MET A 1 4.34 19.46 11.49
N THR A 2 4.85 20.19 10.51
CA THR A 2 4.89 19.74 9.11
C THR A 2 6.08 18.79 8.95
N ALA A 3 5.84 17.57 8.49
CA ALA A 3 6.90 16.59 8.25
C ALA A 3 7.87 17.14 7.19
N ARG A 4 9.18 17.08 7.47
CA ARG A 4 10.20 17.54 6.53
C ARG A 4 10.25 16.56 5.35
N GLN A 5 9.84 17.01 4.17
CA GLN A 5 9.96 16.26 2.93
C GLN A 5 11.46 16.15 2.57
N VAL A 6 12.02 14.94 2.65
CA VAL A 6 13.45 14.68 2.40
C VAL A 6 13.72 14.55 0.89
N PHE A 7 12.79 13.96 0.15
CA PHE A 7 12.85 13.85 -1.31
C PHE A 7 11.50 14.21 -1.94
N PRO A 8 11.49 14.88 -3.10
CA PRO A 8 10.27 15.07 -3.86
C PRO A 8 9.77 13.71 -4.37
N GLU A 9 8.45 13.56 -4.45
CA GLU A 9 7.86 12.47 -5.23
C GLU A 9 8.19 12.76 -6.71
N ALA A 10 9.01 11.90 -7.32
CA ALA A 10 9.59 12.16 -8.63
C ALA A 10 9.46 10.96 -9.55
N THR A 11 9.18 11.26 -10.81
CA THR A 11 9.23 10.31 -11.92
C THR A 11 10.55 10.51 -12.65
N LEU A 12 11.29 9.42 -12.87
CA LEU A 12 12.54 9.43 -13.65
C LEU A 12 12.30 8.70 -14.96
N GLU A 13 12.57 9.39 -16.07
CA GLU A 13 12.41 8.85 -17.41
C GLU A 13 13.76 8.74 -18.12
N THR A 14 13.94 7.62 -18.81
CA THR A 14 15.03 7.38 -19.75
C THR A 14 14.45 6.87 -21.05
N ALA A 15 15.29 6.69 -22.08
CA ALA A 15 14.85 6.13 -23.35
C ALA A 15 14.20 4.74 -23.28
N ARG A 16 14.41 3.98 -22.18
CA ARG A 16 13.94 2.58 -22.05
C ARG A 16 13.20 2.29 -20.76
N LEU A 17 13.18 3.22 -19.81
CA LEU A 17 12.69 2.96 -18.45
C LEU A 17 11.97 4.19 -17.91
N LEU A 18 10.86 3.92 -17.22
CA LEU A 18 10.10 4.84 -16.40
C LEU A 18 10.19 4.34 -14.96
N LEU A 19 10.77 5.11 -14.05
CA LEU A 19 10.73 4.85 -12.62
C LEU A 19 9.77 5.85 -11.99
N ARG A 20 8.68 5.34 -11.41
CA ARG A 20 7.64 6.12 -10.74
C ARG A 20 7.28 5.49 -9.39
N PRO A 21 6.60 6.23 -8.50
CA PRO A 21 6.00 5.64 -7.31
C PRO A 21 5.12 4.43 -7.66
N TYR A 22 5.18 3.41 -6.80
CA TYR A 22 4.31 2.24 -6.89
C TYR A 22 2.84 2.64 -6.68
N ARG A 23 1.96 1.97 -7.40
CA ARG A 23 0.51 2.12 -7.36
C ARG A 23 -0.13 0.76 -7.11
N ALA A 24 -1.39 0.76 -6.67
CA ALA A 24 -2.14 -0.48 -6.46
C ALA A 24 -2.21 -1.37 -7.72
N GLU A 25 -2.25 -0.75 -8.91
CA GLU A 25 -2.25 -1.43 -10.21
C GLU A 25 -0.97 -2.25 -10.48
N ASP A 26 0.14 -1.97 -9.80
CA ASP A 26 1.41 -2.70 -9.95
C ASP A 26 1.44 -4.01 -9.13
N ALA A 27 0.44 -4.24 -8.27
CA ALA A 27 0.42 -5.40 -7.37
C ALA A 27 0.58 -6.75 -8.07
N PRO A 28 -0.04 -7.02 -9.24
CA PRO A 28 0.16 -8.30 -9.93
C PRO A 28 1.62 -8.54 -10.35
N ASP A 29 2.29 -7.52 -10.88
CA ASP A 29 3.69 -7.61 -11.30
C ASP A 29 4.63 -7.74 -10.10
N VAL A 30 4.34 -7.04 -9.02
CA VAL A 30 5.06 -7.17 -7.74
C VAL A 30 4.88 -8.57 -7.14
N ALA A 31 3.66 -9.11 -7.15
CA ALA A 31 3.39 -10.46 -6.68
C ALA A 31 4.15 -11.51 -7.50
N LEU A 32 4.17 -11.36 -8.83
CA LEU A 32 4.92 -12.24 -9.72
C LEU A 32 6.42 -12.23 -9.37
N ALA A 33 7.02 -11.04 -9.24
CA ALA A 33 8.42 -10.91 -8.88
C ALA A 33 8.72 -11.47 -7.47
N CYS A 34 7.85 -11.22 -6.49
CA CYS A 34 8.06 -11.66 -5.11
C CYS A 34 7.82 -13.17 -4.91
N ARG A 35 7.11 -13.83 -5.82
CA ARG A 35 6.95 -15.30 -5.82
C ARG A 35 8.13 -16.03 -6.46
N ASP A 36 8.99 -15.32 -7.18
CA ASP A 36 10.16 -15.92 -7.80
C ASP A 36 11.10 -16.53 -6.75
N SER A 37 11.51 -17.77 -6.98
CA SER A 37 12.33 -18.55 -6.04
C SER A 37 13.71 -17.95 -5.79
N LEU A 38 14.30 -17.28 -6.79
CA LEU A 38 15.59 -16.62 -6.63
C LEU A 38 15.44 -15.37 -5.77
N THR A 39 14.34 -14.62 -5.93
CA THR A 39 13.99 -13.49 -5.07
C THR A 39 13.76 -13.93 -3.63
N GLN A 40 12.95 -14.98 -3.41
CA GLN A 40 12.66 -15.56 -2.09
C GLN A 40 13.89 -16.14 -1.38
N ARG A 41 14.91 -16.56 -2.13
CA ARG A 41 16.17 -17.05 -1.56
C ARG A 41 16.92 -15.99 -0.77
N TRP A 42 16.81 -14.72 -1.19
CA TRP A 42 17.63 -13.63 -0.65
C TRP A 42 16.82 -12.59 0.11
N LEU A 43 15.52 -12.46 -0.15
CA LEU A 43 14.66 -11.49 0.50
C LEU A 43 13.79 -12.15 1.57
N PRO A 44 13.65 -11.56 2.77
CA PRO A 44 12.81 -12.08 3.85
C PRO A 44 11.32 -11.77 3.60
N LEU A 45 10.80 -12.25 2.47
CA LEU A 45 9.42 -12.06 2.06
C LEU A 45 8.52 -13.17 2.66
N PRO A 46 7.21 -12.91 2.85
CA PRO A 46 6.24 -13.95 3.12
C PRO A 46 6.34 -15.12 2.12
N ASN A 47 6.21 -16.34 2.62
CA ASN A 47 6.16 -17.55 1.81
C ASN A 47 5.04 -18.48 2.34
N PRO A 48 3.93 -18.66 1.59
CA PRO A 48 3.71 -18.15 0.23
C PRO A 48 3.47 -16.64 0.18
N TYR A 49 4.00 -15.98 -0.86
CA TYR A 49 3.72 -14.56 -1.12
C TYR A 49 2.37 -14.40 -1.85
N THR A 50 1.45 -13.67 -1.26
CA THR A 50 0.07 -13.53 -1.76
C THR A 50 -0.13 -12.23 -2.54
N ASP A 51 -1.20 -12.15 -3.34
CA ASP A 51 -1.56 -10.90 -4.03
C ASP A 51 -1.95 -9.81 -3.03
N ALA A 52 -2.47 -10.20 -1.85
CA ALA A 52 -2.76 -9.28 -0.76
C ALA A 52 -1.48 -8.67 -0.16
N ASP A 53 -0.38 -9.44 -0.07
CA ASP A 53 0.92 -8.92 0.37
C ASP A 53 1.45 -7.87 -0.61
N ALA A 54 1.32 -8.13 -1.92
CA ALA A 54 1.72 -7.19 -2.97
C ALA A 54 0.89 -5.91 -2.95
N LEU A 55 -0.44 -6.04 -2.84
CA LEU A 55 -1.34 -4.91 -2.76
C LEU A 55 -1.07 -4.06 -1.52
N ALA A 56 -0.89 -4.72 -0.37
CA ALA A 56 -0.52 -4.05 0.87
C ALA A 56 0.81 -3.30 0.73
N TRP A 57 1.81 -3.89 0.09
CA TRP A 57 3.11 -3.25 -0.17
C TRP A 57 2.98 -2.02 -1.07
N CYS A 58 2.30 -2.16 -2.22
CA CYS A 58 2.04 -1.05 -3.14
C CYS A 58 1.18 0.06 -2.51
N ALA A 59 0.44 -0.25 -1.43
CA ALA A 59 -0.46 0.67 -0.74
C ALA A 59 0.00 1.10 0.68
N ALA A 60 1.16 0.62 1.18
CA ALA A 60 1.50 0.62 2.61
C ALA A 60 1.66 2.01 3.24
N PRO A 61 1.35 2.16 4.55
CA PRO A 61 0.76 3.39 5.06
C PRO A 61 1.68 4.14 6.04
N GLY A 62 2.69 4.83 5.49
CA GLY A 62 2.85 6.27 5.80
C GLY A 62 1.96 7.14 4.90
N ASN A 63 1.06 6.48 4.18
CA ASN A 63 0.32 6.93 3.03
C ASN A 63 -0.96 7.67 3.44
N VAL A 64 -0.76 8.88 4.00
CA VAL A 64 -1.85 9.82 4.31
C VAL A 64 -2.72 10.09 3.07
N ALA A 65 -2.13 10.02 1.87
CA ALA A 65 -2.88 10.15 0.62
C ALA A 65 -3.90 9.01 0.45
N SER A 66 -3.50 7.75 0.66
CA SER A 66 -4.41 6.60 0.61
C SER A 66 -5.51 6.67 1.68
N GLN A 67 -5.20 7.14 2.89
CA GLN A 67 -6.23 7.36 3.92
C GLN A 67 -7.29 8.38 3.47
N ARG A 68 -6.87 9.49 2.85
CA ARG A 68 -7.80 10.49 2.28
C ARG A 68 -8.59 9.95 1.08
N VAL A 69 -8.00 9.06 0.28
CA VAL A 69 -8.71 8.40 -0.82
C VAL A 69 -9.78 7.46 -0.27
N ALA A 70 -9.46 6.67 0.76
CA ALA A 70 -10.44 5.80 1.42
C ALA A 70 -11.63 6.62 1.96
N GLU A 71 -11.36 7.72 2.67
CA GLU A 71 -12.39 8.65 3.15
C GLU A 71 -13.24 9.21 2.01
N LYS A 72 -12.60 9.70 0.93
CA LYS A 72 -13.31 10.27 -0.22
C LYS A 72 -14.11 9.22 -1.00
N ALA A 73 -13.69 7.97 -0.98
CA ALA A 73 -14.39 6.84 -1.58
C ALA A 73 -15.54 6.31 -0.70
N GLY A 74 -15.81 6.93 0.45
CA GLY A 74 -16.92 6.58 1.33
C GLY A 74 -16.59 5.51 2.38
N PHE A 75 -15.32 5.16 2.57
CA PHE A 75 -14.92 4.26 3.65
C PHE A 75 -14.86 5.01 4.99
N THR A 76 -15.28 4.34 6.06
CA THR A 76 -15.22 4.83 7.43
C THR A 76 -13.95 4.32 8.13
N ARG A 77 -13.29 5.20 8.90
CA ARG A 77 -12.12 4.83 9.71
C ARG A 77 -12.56 4.14 11.00
N GLU A 78 -12.17 2.88 11.16
CA GLU A 78 -12.56 2.04 12.31
C GLU A 78 -11.58 2.13 13.48
N GLY A 79 -10.29 2.30 13.22
CA GLY A 79 -9.30 2.36 14.29
C GLY A 79 -7.86 2.11 13.87
N VAL A 80 -7.01 1.84 14.86
CA VAL A 80 -5.58 1.53 14.66
C VAL A 80 -5.28 0.16 15.27
N ALA A 81 -4.91 -0.79 14.42
CA ALA A 81 -4.42 -2.09 14.82
C ALA A 81 -2.92 -1.98 15.14
N ARG A 82 -2.59 -2.05 16.44
CA ARG A 82 -1.22 -1.89 16.91
C ARG A 82 -0.36 -3.08 16.49
N ASN A 83 0.87 -2.81 16.04
CA ASN A 83 1.86 -3.85 15.71
C ASN A 83 1.39 -4.85 14.62
N ALA A 84 0.39 -4.47 13.83
CA ALA A 84 -0.30 -5.33 12.88
C ALA A 84 0.31 -5.32 11.48
N GLY A 85 1.11 -4.31 11.15
CA GLY A 85 1.84 -4.19 9.90
C GLY A 85 3.31 -4.53 10.05
N PHE A 86 3.99 -4.79 8.94
CA PHE A 86 5.43 -5.00 8.90
C PHE A 86 6.02 -4.23 7.73
N THR A 87 7.08 -3.47 8.01
CA THR A 87 7.85 -2.72 7.02
C THR A 87 9.32 -3.09 7.14
N ASN A 88 10.15 -2.57 6.23
CA ASN A 88 11.60 -2.62 6.33
C ASN A 88 12.19 -1.99 7.61
N HIS A 89 11.42 -1.18 8.35
CA HIS A 89 11.82 -0.62 9.65
C HIS A 89 11.29 -1.42 10.84
N GLY A 90 10.75 -2.61 10.59
CA GLY A 90 10.13 -3.46 11.58
C GLY A 90 8.62 -3.32 11.62
N ARG A 91 8.03 -3.72 12.75
CA ARG A 91 6.59 -3.71 12.93
C ARG A 91 6.04 -2.29 12.98
N VAL A 92 4.85 -2.10 12.42
CA VAL A 92 4.14 -0.83 12.41
C VAL A 92 2.68 -1.02 12.77
N ASP A 93 2.01 0.06 13.12
CA ASP A 93 0.57 0.09 13.28
C ASP A 93 -0.12 0.17 11.92
N LEU A 94 -1.33 -0.38 11.81
CA LEU A 94 -2.18 -0.25 10.62
C LEU A 94 -3.44 0.55 10.96
N VAL A 95 -3.77 1.54 10.12
CA VAL A 95 -5.07 2.22 10.18
C VAL A 95 -6.08 1.38 9.42
N VAL A 96 -7.18 1.02 10.08
CA VAL A 96 -8.23 0.16 9.54
C VAL A 96 -9.39 1.01 9.05
N PHE A 97 -9.84 0.75 7.83
CA PHE A 97 -11.01 1.35 7.21
C PHE A 97 -12.00 0.26 6.81
N SER A 98 -13.30 0.58 6.81
CA SER A 98 -14.37 -0.30 6.37
C SER A 98 -15.35 0.43 5.46
N ILE A 99 -16.05 -0.32 4.61
CA ILE A 99 -17.26 0.15 3.93
C ILE A 99 -18.23 -1.03 3.95
N ILE A 100 -19.45 -0.79 4.42
CA ILE A 100 -20.51 -1.81 4.50
C ILE A 100 -21.59 -1.49 3.48
N ARG A 101 -22.44 -2.49 3.20
CA ARG A 101 -23.48 -2.38 2.16
C ARG A 101 -24.38 -1.14 2.33
N SER A 102 -24.67 -0.74 3.57
CA SER A 102 -25.49 0.45 3.86
C SER A 102 -24.80 1.76 3.49
N ASP A 103 -23.47 1.82 3.53
CA ASP A 103 -22.70 3.03 3.21
C ASP A 103 -22.82 3.36 1.71
N LEU A 104 -22.91 2.33 0.87
CA LEU A 104 -23.10 2.45 -0.58
C LEU A 104 -24.48 2.98 -0.98
N ALA A 105 -25.51 2.71 -0.17
CA ALA A 105 -26.88 3.12 -0.45
C ALA A 105 -27.14 4.62 -0.16
N SER A 106 -26.20 5.30 0.51
CA SER A 106 -26.33 6.70 0.92
C SER A 106 -25.69 7.69 -0.08
N ALA A 107 -25.03 7.19 -1.13
CA ALA A 107 -24.28 8.00 -2.10
C ALA A 107 -25.14 8.58 -3.26
N ASP A 108 -26.41 8.18 -3.35
CA ASP A 108 -27.36 8.60 -4.39
C ASP A 108 -28.38 9.67 -3.90
N ALA A 109 -28.03 10.49 -2.90
CA ALA A 109 -28.87 11.58 -2.38
C ALA A 109 -28.27 12.97 -2.57
#